data_AF-A0A1X7A641-F1
#
_entry.id   AF-A0A1X7A641-F1
#
_cell.length_a   1.000
_cell.length_b   1.000
_cell.length_c   1.000
_cell.angle_alpha   90.00
_cell.angle_beta   90.00
_cell.angle_gamma   90.00
#
_symmetry.space_group_name_H-M   'P 1'
#
loop_
_entity.id
_entity.type
_entity.pdbx_description
1 polymer ?
#
loop_
_entity_poly.entity_id
_entity_poly.type
_entity_poly.pdbx_seq_one_letter_code
_entity_poly.pdbx_strand_id
1 'polypeptide(L)'
;MLVGLASACYCLLSLDLVGRDFGDDVRMDPVRMIEAVTGGVAFLAAGLIVFTRGEVKGLTTGASLWLVAAIGTATGLGVWSIALAATGLSLFIVGVLKKFESRVA
;
A
#
# COMPACT_ATOMS: atom_id res chain seq x y z
N MET A 1 5.06 -4.16 -9.77
CA MET A 1 5.99 -4.02 -8.62
C MET A 1 5.32 -3.34 -7.42
N LEU A 2 4.80 -2.11 -7.54
CA LEU A 2 4.15 -1.40 -6.41
C LEU A 2 2.96 -2.15 -5.80
N VAL A 3 2.07 -2.69 -6.64
CA VAL A 3 0.93 -3.51 -6.19
C VAL A 3 1.39 -4.73 -5.38
N GLY A 4 2.42 -5.43 -5.84
CA GLY A 4 2.96 -6.59 -5.13
C GLY A 4 3.57 -6.23 -3.78
N LEU A 5 4.30 -5.11 -3.70
CA LEU A 5 4.83 -4.60 -2.42
C LEU A 5 3.70 -4.25 -1.46
N ALA A 6 2.65 -3.56 -1.94
CA ALA A 6 1.48 -3.23 -1.14
C ALA A 6 0.76 -4.48 -0.60
N SER A 7 0.52 -5.48 -1.46
CA SER A 7 -0.07 -6.76 -1.06
C SER A 7 0.75 -7.47 0.01
N ALA A 8 2.08 -7.49 -0.13
CA ALA A 8 2.97 -8.08 0.86
C ALA A 8 2.89 -7.33 2.20
N CYS A 9 2.88 -6.00 2.17
CA CYS A 9 2.72 -5.19 3.39
C CYS A 9 1.39 -5.48 4.09
N TYR A 10 0.26 -5.49 3.38
CA TYR A 10 -1.03 -5.83 3.98
C TYR A 10 -1.07 -7.24 4.55
N CYS A 11 -0.47 -8.22 3.87
CA CYS A 11 -0.38 -9.59 4.38
C CYS A 11 0.44 -9.65 5.68
N LEU A 12 1.61 -9.01 5.72
CA LEU A 12 2.44 -8.94 6.93
C LEU A 12 1.74 -8.20 8.07
N LEU A 13 1.02 -7.12 7.78
CA LEU A 13 0.22 -6.40 8.78
C LEU A 13 -0.90 -7.28 9.35
N SER A 14 -1.62 -8.02 8.50
CA SER A 14 -2.65 -8.95 8.98
C SER A 14 -2.07 -10.04 9.88
N LEU A 15 -0.89 -10.58 9.55
CA LEU A 15 -0.22 -11.58 10.40
C LEU A 15 0.24 -10.98 11.74
N ASP A 16 0.79 -9.77 11.73
CA ASP A 16 1.20 -9.07 12.95
C ASP A 16 0.02 -8.79 13.88
N LEU A 17 -1.12 -8.37 13.31
CA LEU A 17 -2.34 -8.09 14.06
C LEU A 17 -2.96 -9.34 14.70
N VAL A 18 -3.00 -10.46 13.98
CA VAL A 18 -3.53 -11.72 14.53
C VAL A 18 -2.68 -12.21 15.71
N GLY A 19 -1.38 -11.89 15.73
CA GLY A 19 -0.47 -12.23 16.82
C GLY A 19 -0.52 -11.31 18.03
N ARG A 20 -1.25 -10.18 17.97
CA ARG A 20 -1.35 -9.22 19.08
C ARG A 20 -2.55 -9.52 19.97
N ASP A 21 -2.31 -9.47 21.28
CA ASP A 21 -3.38 -9.49 22.27
C ASP A 21 -3.88 -8.06 22.52
N PHE A 22 -5.15 -7.82 22.24
CA PHE A 22 -5.78 -6.50 22.40
C PHE A 22 -6.58 -6.37 23.71
N GLY A 23 -6.63 -7.42 24.54
CA GLY A 23 -7.38 -7.45 25.80
C GLY A 23 -8.90 -7.54 25.59
N ASP A 24 -9.60 -8.16 26.54
CA ASP A 24 -11.04 -8.45 26.44
C ASP A 24 -11.95 -7.21 26.46
N ASP A 25 -11.47 -6.07 26.98
CA ASP A 25 -12.29 -4.86 27.17
C ASP A 25 -12.50 -4.03 25.90
N VAL A 26 -11.76 -4.32 24.82
CA VAL A 26 -11.90 -3.62 23.54
C VAL A 26 -12.15 -4.64 22.43
N ARG A 27 -13.41 -4.74 21.99
CA ARG A 27 -13.76 -5.36 20.69
C ARG A 27 -13.22 -4.51 19.54
N MET A 28 -11.91 -4.41 19.40
CA MET A 28 -11.29 -3.86 18.21
C MET A 28 -11.16 -4.99 17.18
N ASP A 29 -11.67 -4.73 15.99
CA ASP A 29 -11.49 -5.59 14.83
C ASP A 29 -10.52 -4.89 13.87
N PRO A 30 -9.21 -5.09 14.05
CA PRO A 30 -8.21 -4.42 13.24
C PRO A 30 -8.20 -4.93 11.80
N VAL A 31 -8.77 -6.12 11.52
CA VAL A 31 -8.96 -6.62 10.16
C VAL A 31 -9.98 -5.75 9.42
N ARG A 32 -11.12 -5.44 10.05
CA ARG A 32 -12.12 -4.51 9.47
C ARG A 32 -11.56 -3.11 9.24
N MET A 33 -10.63 -2.65 10.08
CA MET A 33 -9.95 -1.37 9.85
C MET A 33 -9.09 -1.43 8.56
N ILE A 34 -8.31 -2.50 8.37
CA ILE A 34 -7.52 -2.69 7.15
C ILE A 34 -8.43 -2.78 5.92
N GLU A 35 -9.54 -3.50 6.00
CA GLU A 35 -10.53 -3.61 4.92
C GLU A 35 -11.10 -2.24 4.54
N ALA A 36 -11.48 -1.44 5.53
CA ALA A 36 -12.02 -0.10 5.30
C ALA A 36 -11.01 0.83 4.63
N VAL A 37 -9.74 0.83 5.07
CA VAL A 37 -8.67 1.63 4.45
C VAL A 37 -8.41 1.15 3.02
N THR A 38 -8.31 -0.16 2.82
CA THR A 38 -8.05 -0.77 1.51
C THR A 38 -9.18 -0.46 0.53
N GLY A 39 -10.43 -0.61 0.95
CA GLY A 39 -11.61 -0.31 0.15
C GLY A 39 -11.71 1.18 -0.21
N GLY A 40 -11.50 2.07 0.75
CA GLY A 40 -11.51 3.52 0.51
C GLY A 40 -10.45 3.95 -0.51
N VAL A 41 -9.24 3.41 -0.40
CA VAL A 41 -8.14 3.75 -1.31
C VAL A 41 -8.31 3.10 -2.68
N ALA A 42 -8.84 1.87 -2.75
CA ALA A 42 -9.18 1.23 -4.01
C ALA A 42 -10.23 2.04 -4.80
N PHE A 43 -11.23 2.60 -4.11
CA PHE A 43 -12.21 3.50 -4.73
C PHE A 43 -11.57 4.76 -5.32
N LEU A 44 -10.69 5.44 -4.56
CA LEU A 44 -9.98 6.62 -5.06
C LEU A 44 -9.04 6.28 -6.23
N ALA A 45 -8.33 5.16 -6.14
CA ALA A 45 -7.41 4.69 -7.18
C ALA A 45 -8.17 4.35 -8.47
N ALA A 46 -9.34 3.72 -8.39
CA ALA A 46 -10.17 3.42 -9.56
C ALA A 46 -10.58 4.71 -10.31
N GLY A 47 -10.88 5.79 -9.59
CA GLY A 47 -11.20 7.09 -10.19
C GLY A 47 -10.03 7.76 -10.94
N LEU A 48 -8.78 7.35 -10.67
CA LEU A 48 -7.59 7.86 -11.34
C LEU A 48 -7.21 7.10 -12.61
N ILE A 49 -7.64 5.84 -12.75
CA ILE A 49 -7.24 4.98 -13.85
C ILE A 49 -8.23 5.20 -15.00
N VAL A 50 -7.73 5.80 -16.09
CA VAL A 50 -8.55 6.15 -17.25
C VAL A 50 -8.02 5.43 -18.49
N PHE A 51 -8.92 4.77 -19.21
CA PHE A 51 -8.63 4.19 -20.52
C PHE A 51 -9.20 5.09 -21.62
N THR A 52 -8.34 5.60 -22.49
CA THR A 52 -8.75 6.44 -23.62
C THR A 52 -7.92 6.12 -24.85
N ARG A 53 -8.59 5.91 -25.99
CA ARG A 53 -7.97 5.65 -27.30
C ARG A 53 -6.89 4.55 -27.30
N GLY A 54 -7.09 3.48 -26.52
CA GLY A 54 -6.11 2.38 -26.44
C GLY A 54 -5.01 2.56 -25.40
N GLU A 55 -4.93 3.71 -24.74
CA GLU A 55 -3.93 4.01 -23.71
C GLU A 55 -4.54 4.00 -22.31
N VAL A 56 -3.81 3.42 -21.35
CA VAL A 56 -4.13 3.49 -19.91
C VAL A 56 -3.31 4.60 -19.27
N LYS A 57 -3.98 5.55 -18.61
CA LYS A 57 -3.34 6.61 -17.80
C LYS A 57 -3.67 6.42 -16.33
N GLY A 58 -2.75 6.83 -15.46
CA GLY A 58 -2.95 6.82 -14.01
C GLY A 58 -2.75 5.47 -13.30
N LEU A 59 -2.46 4.38 -14.03
CA LEU A 59 -2.26 3.04 -13.46
C LEU A 59 -1.19 3.02 -12.35
N THR A 60 -0.02 3.60 -12.60
CA THR A 60 1.08 3.65 -11.63
C THR A 60 0.74 4.52 -10.43
N THR A 61 0.00 5.62 -10.65
CA THR A 61 -0.46 6.49 -9.57
C THR A 61 -1.44 5.75 -8.66
N GLY A 62 -2.42 5.05 -9.24
CA GLY A 62 -3.36 4.20 -8.48
C GLY A 62 -2.63 3.13 -7.67
N ALA A 63 -1.66 2.44 -8.27
CA ALA A 63 -0.83 1.46 -7.57
C ALA A 63 -0.01 2.07 -6.42
N SER A 64 0.52 3.29 -6.61
CA SER A 64 1.27 3.99 -5.56
C SER A 64 0.38 4.45 -4.41
N LEU A 65 -0.86 4.88 -4.67
CA LEU A 65 -1.82 5.26 -3.63
C LEU A 65 -2.12 4.07 -2.71
N TRP A 66 -2.31 2.89 -3.28
CA TRP A 66 -2.56 1.68 -2.50
C TRP A 66 -1.35 1.26 -1.64
N LEU A 67 -0.14 1.42 -2.15
CA LEU A 67 1.08 1.22 -1.36
C LEU A 67 1.23 2.24 -0.22
N VAL A 68 0.97 3.51 -0.49
CA VAL A 68 1.02 4.57 0.53
C VAL A 68 -0.01 4.30 1.64
N ALA A 69 -1.18 3.77 1.28
CA ALA A 69 -2.16 3.34 2.27
C ALA A 69 -1.63 2.21 3.16
N ALA A 70 -0.98 1.19 2.59
CA ALA A 70 -0.35 0.13 3.38
C ALA A 70 0.71 0.68 4.37
N ILE A 71 1.53 1.63 3.92
CA ILE A 71 2.53 2.31 4.75
C ILE A 71 1.86 3.11 5.87
N GLY A 72 0.81 3.87 5.54
CA GLY A 72 0.04 4.65 6.51
C GLY A 72 -0.64 3.77 7.56
N THR A 73 -1.22 2.65 7.15
CA THR A 73 -1.80 1.66 8.05
C THR A 73 -0.74 1.05 8.96
N ALA A 74 0.42 0.65 8.42
CA ALA A 74 1.53 0.16 9.22
C ALA A 74 1.98 1.19 10.27
N THR A 75 2.07 2.45 9.87
CA THR A 75 2.46 3.57 10.74
C THR A 75 1.43 3.78 11.86
N GLY A 76 0.14 3.81 11.52
CA GLY A 76 -0.95 3.98 12.50
C GLY A 76 -1.08 2.83 13.50
N LEU A 77 -0.73 1.61 13.08
CA LEU A 77 -0.68 0.42 13.94
C LEU A 77 0.63 0.30 14.75
N GLY A 78 1.57 1.22 14.56
CA GLY A 78 2.88 1.20 15.21
C GLY A 78 3.83 0.11 14.71
N VAL A 79 3.56 -0.48 13.54
CA VAL A 79 4.40 -1.52 12.91
C VAL A 79 5.52 -0.85 12.09
N TRP A 80 6.41 -0.15 12.80
CA TRP A 80 7.44 0.72 12.20
C TRP A 80 8.43 -0.01 11.28
N SER A 81 8.72 -1.29 11.58
CA SER A 81 9.61 -2.12 10.76
C SER A 81 9.09 -2.27 9.33
N ILE A 82 7.80 -2.61 9.18
CA ILE A 82 7.14 -2.72 7.88
C ILE A 82 7.04 -1.34 7.22
N ALA A 83 6.66 -0.30 7.97
CA ALA A 83 6.49 1.05 7.43
C ALA A 83 7.79 1.61 6.83
N LEU A 84 8.91 1.48 7.54
CA LEU A 84 10.22 1.97 7.10
C LEU A 84 10.75 1.15 5.91
N ALA A 85 10.65 -0.18 5.96
CA ALA A 85 11.08 -1.04 4.87
C ALA A 85 10.28 -0.78 3.58
N ALA A 86 8.96 -0.68 3.69
CA ALA A 86 8.07 -0.39 2.57
C ALA A 86 8.33 1.00 1.98
N THR A 87 8.52 2.02 2.83
CA THR A 87 8.91 3.37 2.39
C THR A 87 10.22 3.34 1.61
N GLY A 88 11.26 2.71 2.16
CA GLY A 88 12.57 2.61 1.52
C GLY A 88 12.51 1.90 0.15
N LEU A 89 11.84 0.75 0.09
CA LEU A 89 11.63 0.02 -1.16
C LEU A 89 10.80 0.83 -2.17
N SER A 90 9.77 1.55 -1.72
CA SER A 90 8.95 2.39 -2.59
C SER A 90 9.76 3.52 -3.23
N LEU A 91 10.60 4.20 -2.45
CA LEU A 91 11.48 5.27 -2.93
C LEU A 91 12.55 4.72 -3.88
N PHE A 92 13.07 3.54 -3.60
CA PHE A 92 14.00 2.87 -4.50
C PHE A 92 13.35 2.52 -5.85
N ILE A 93 12.15 1.92 -5.83
CA ILE A 93 11.42 1.55 -7.06
C ILE A 93 11.07 2.82 -7.88
N VAL A 94 10.49 3.84 -7.23
CA VAL A 94 10.04 5.05 -7.94
C VAL A 94 11.21 5.94 -8.36
N GLY A 95 12.26 6.05 -7.53
CA GLY A 95 13.38 6.95 -7.77
C GLY A 95 14.48 6.37 -8.65
N VAL A 96 14.92 5.13 -8.37
CA VAL A 96 16.06 4.51 -9.06
C VAL A 96 15.61 3.83 -10.34
N LEU A 97 14.57 2.99 -10.26
CA LEU A 97 14.15 2.17 -11.41
C LEU A 97 13.57 3.03 -12.54
N LYS A 98 12.74 4.03 -12.19
CA LYS A 98 12.18 4.97 -13.16
C LYS A 98 13.27 5.80 -13.86
N LYS A 99 14.32 6.19 -13.12
CA LYS A 99 15.45 6.96 -13.69
C LYS A 99 16.30 6.11 -14.62
N PHE A 100 16.42 4.82 -14.34
CA PHE A 100 17.08 3.87 -15.26
C PHE A 100 16.25 3.67 -16.53
N GLU A 101 14.94 3.49 -16.41
CA GLU A 101 14.03 3.33 -17.55
C GLU A 101 14.09 4.55 -18.49
N SER A 102 14.07 5.77 -17.93
CA SER A 102 14.17 7.00 -18.73
C SER A 102 15.55 7.28 -19.35
N ARG A 103 16.58 6.53 -18.96
CA ARG A 103 17.96 6.70 -19.45
C ARG A 103 18.34 5.64 -20.48
N VAL A 104 17.56 4.55 -20.56
CA VAL A 104 17.76 3.43 -21.49
C VAL A 104 16.80 3.51 -22.70
N ALA A 105 15.66 4.19 -22.55
CA ALA A 105 14.77 4.58 -23.65
C ALA A 105 15.25 5.86 -24.34
#